data_AF-A0A953WBQ4-F1
#
_entry.id   AF-A0A953WBQ4-F1
#
_cell.length_a   1.000
_cell.length_b   1.000
_cell.length_c   1.000
_cell.angle_alpha   90.00
_cell.angle_beta   90.00
_cell.angle_gamma   90.00
#
_symmetry.space_group_name_H-M   'P 1'
#
loop_
_entity.id
_entity.type
_entity.pdbx_description
1 polymer ?
#
loop_
_entity_poly.entity_id
_entity_poly.type
_entity_poly.pdbx_seq_one_letter_code
_entity_poly.pdbx_strand_id
1 'polypeptide(L)'
;MTGSAYKPRHGFDIRVKPPKNRKSEPPRWARDHTRECDEEGCAEKAVVRASKSPREPQAKIWLCTEHAREHNKKWNFFDGMSSQEAEAARLAAQYGDRPTWQMGKNERASAKARTRGPAEMSDAHGIFSDAV
;
A
#
# COMPACT_ATOMS: atom_id res chain seq x y z
N MET A 1 12.27 18.75 -44.82
CA MET A 1 11.55 18.79 -43.53
C MET A 1 12.57 18.63 -42.41
N THR A 2 13.10 19.74 -41.90
CA THR A 2 14.11 19.74 -40.84
C THR A 2 13.42 19.68 -39.48
N GLY A 3 13.43 18.50 -38.85
CA GLY A 3 12.84 18.28 -37.53
C GLY A 3 13.59 19.06 -36.45
N SER A 4 12.86 19.80 -35.61
CA SER A 4 13.44 20.52 -34.48
C SER A 4 14.07 19.54 -33.49
N ALA A 5 15.37 19.69 -33.22
CA ALA A 5 16.08 18.86 -32.26
C ALA A 5 15.62 19.20 -30.83
N TYR A 6 15.20 18.18 -30.07
CA TYR A 6 14.75 18.34 -28.70
C TYR A 6 15.86 18.92 -27.80
N LYS A 7 15.62 20.10 -27.23
CA LYS A 7 16.51 20.75 -26.26
C LYS A 7 15.83 20.78 -24.88
N PRO A 8 16.36 20.09 -23.86
CA PRO A 8 15.75 20.10 -22.53
C PRO A 8 15.80 21.51 -21.94
N ARG A 9 14.66 21.97 -21.40
CA ARG A 9 14.49 23.34 -20.87
C ARG A 9 15.46 23.67 -19.73
N HIS A 10 15.82 22.68 -18.91
CA HIS A 10 16.64 22.86 -17.70
C HIS A 10 18.11 22.46 -17.89
N GLY A 11 18.57 22.28 -19.13
CA GLY A 11 19.96 21.93 -19.43
C GLY A 11 20.35 20.46 -19.16
N PHE A 12 19.52 19.70 -18.45
CA PHE A 12 19.68 18.25 -18.27
C PHE A 12 18.47 17.47 -18.78
N ASP A 13 18.73 16.31 -19.40
CA ASP A 13 17.71 15.38 -19.87
C ASP A 13 17.30 14.44 -18.73
N ILE A 14 16.04 14.51 -18.29
CA ILE A 14 15.48 13.68 -17.21
C ILE A 14 15.25 12.23 -17.67
N ARG A 15 15.38 11.94 -18.98
CA ARG A 15 15.24 10.57 -19.49
C ARG A 15 16.20 9.63 -18.77
N VAL A 16 15.63 8.68 -18.04
CA VAL A 16 16.36 7.58 -17.43
C VAL A 16 16.97 6.75 -18.56
N LYS A 17 18.30 6.83 -18.72
CA LYS A 17 19.01 6.00 -19.69
C LYS A 17 18.85 4.54 -19.27
N PRO A 18 18.42 3.65 -20.18
CA PRO A 18 18.41 2.22 -19.88
C PRO A 18 19.83 1.80 -19.50
N PRO A 19 19.99 0.98 -18.46
CA PRO A 19 21.32 0.63 -17.98
C PRO A 19 22.05 -0.17 -19.05
N LYS A 20 23.21 0.32 -19.47
CA LYS A 20 24.10 -0.41 -20.39
C LYS A 20 24.57 -1.67 -19.65
N ASN A 21 24.12 -2.85 -20.11
CA ASN A 21 24.57 -4.19 -19.69
C ASN A 21 24.18 -4.69 -18.29
N ARG A 22 22.99 -4.34 -17.75
CA ARG A 22 22.48 -4.86 -16.46
C ARG A 22 21.59 -6.11 -16.51
N LYS A 23 21.52 -6.84 -17.64
CA LYS A 23 20.55 -7.94 -17.75
C LYS A 23 20.88 -9.17 -16.91
N SER A 24 22.14 -9.36 -16.49
CA SER A 24 22.60 -10.55 -15.77
C SER A 24 22.99 -10.32 -14.32
N GLU A 25 23.07 -9.07 -13.86
CA GLU A 25 23.59 -8.79 -12.53
C GLU A 25 22.43 -8.68 -11.52
N PRO A 26 22.44 -9.47 -10.43
CA PRO A 26 21.42 -9.37 -9.41
C PRO A 26 21.42 -7.96 -8.82
N PRO A 27 20.25 -7.44 -8.41
CA PRO A 27 20.17 -6.10 -7.85
C PRO A 27 21.09 -5.97 -6.64
N ARG A 28 21.57 -4.76 -6.34
CA ARG A 28 22.62 -4.55 -5.32
C ARG A 28 22.30 -5.18 -3.95
N TRP A 29 21.03 -5.20 -3.55
CA TRP A 29 20.57 -5.80 -2.30
C TRP A 29 20.64 -7.34 -2.28
N ALA A 30 20.79 -7.97 -3.44
CA ALA A 30 20.80 -9.42 -3.63
C ALA A 30 22.20 -10.02 -3.82
N ARG A 31 23.25 -9.19 -3.86
CA ARG A 31 24.62 -9.61 -4.21
C ARG A 31 25.29 -10.45 -3.12
N ASP A 32 24.95 -10.22 -1.86
CA ASP A 32 25.63 -10.81 -0.70
C ASP A 32 24.94 -12.08 -0.18
N HIS A 33 23.90 -12.57 -0.86
CA HIS A 33 23.19 -13.77 -0.42
C HIS A 33 23.93 -15.05 -0.81
N THR A 34 24.32 -15.81 0.21
CA THR A 34 25.03 -17.10 0.09
C THR A 34 24.10 -18.31 0.22
N ARG A 35 22.82 -18.10 0.54
CA ARG A 35 21.85 -19.18 0.77
C ARG A 35 21.25 -19.68 -0.54
N GLU A 36 20.96 -20.98 -0.58
CA GLU A 36 20.20 -21.62 -1.66
C GLU A 36 18.70 -21.40 -1.47
N CYS A 37 17.93 -21.65 -2.52
CA CYS A 37 16.47 -21.56 -2.51
C CYS A 37 15.88 -22.68 -1.64
N ASP A 38 14.89 -22.35 -0.79
CA ASP A 38 14.19 -23.32 0.07
C ASP A 38 13.16 -24.20 -0.72
N GLU A 39 13.10 -24.06 -2.05
CA GLU A 39 12.16 -24.82 -2.89
C GLU A 39 12.78 -26.16 -3.31
N GLU A 40 11.98 -27.23 -3.28
CA GLU A 40 12.41 -28.59 -3.60
C GLU A 40 13.06 -28.67 -5.00
N GLY A 41 14.32 -29.05 -5.05
CA GLY A 41 15.06 -29.24 -6.32
C GLY A 41 15.64 -27.96 -6.94
N CYS A 42 15.64 -26.82 -6.24
CA CYS A 42 16.25 -25.58 -6.73
C CYS A 42 17.61 -25.29 -6.08
N ALA A 43 18.69 -25.30 -6.87
CA ALA A 43 20.04 -24.93 -6.43
C ALA A 43 20.40 -23.46 -6.70
N GLU A 44 19.42 -22.61 -7.05
CA GLU A 44 19.66 -21.20 -7.29
C GLU A 44 19.87 -20.42 -5.99
N LYS A 45 20.61 -19.31 -6.07
CA LYS A 45 20.80 -18.42 -4.93
C LYS A 45 19.47 -17.78 -4.53
N ALA A 46 19.13 -17.87 -3.25
CA ALA A 46 17.99 -17.17 -2.71
C ALA A 46 18.27 -15.67 -2.69
N VAL A 47 17.45 -14.94 -3.42
CA VAL A 47 17.54 -13.49 -3.55
C VAL A 47 16.54 -12.83 -2.60
N VAL A 48 15.33 -13.38 -2.52
CA VAL A 48 14.19 -12.76 -1.84
C VAL A 48 13.88 -13.50 -0.54
N ARG A 49 13.53 -12.75 0.51
CA ARG A 49 12.92 -13.30 1.72
C ARG A 49 11.42 -13.06 1.69
N ALA A 50 10.62 -14.13 1.79
CA ALA A 50 9.16 -14.07 1.82
C ALA A 50 8.61 -14.72 3.10
N SER A 51 7.40 -14.35 3.50
CA SER A 51 6.64 -15.07 4.55
C SER A 51 6.16 -16.40 4.01
N LYS A 52 6.13 -17.44 4.85
CA LYS A 52 5.71 -18.79 4.43
C LYS A 52 4.23 -18.83 4.07
N SER A 53 3.39 -18.19 4.88
CA SER A 53 1.95 -18.12 4.66
C SER A 53 1.37 -16.79 5.16
N PRO A 54 0.18 -16.38 4.70
CA PRO A 54 -0.49 -15.18 5.20
C PRO A 54 -0.77 -15.21 6.71
N ARG A 55 -0.97 -16.41 7.29
CA ARG A 55 -1.27 -16.58 8.72
C ARG A 55 -0.04 -16.74 9.61
N GLU A 56 1.10 -17.11 9.02
CA GLU A 56 2.36 -17.26 9.74
C GLU A 56 3.40 -16.26 9.20
N PRO A 57 3.22 -14.95 9.40
CA PRO A 57 4.15 -13.94 8.89
C PRO A 57 5.55 -14.01 9.54
N GLN A 58 5.65 -14.70 10.69
CA GLN A 58 6.90 -14.89 11.40
C GLN A 58 7.78 -15.97 10.76
N ALA A 59 7.18 -16.98 10.14
CA ALA A 59 7.91 -18.01 9.42
C ALA A 59 8.35 -17.44 8.07
N LYS A 60 9.66 -17.37 7.84
CA LYS A 60 10.25 -16.76 6.63
C LYS A 60 11.00 -17.82 5.83
N ILE A 61 10.79 -17.79 4.52
CA ILE A 61 11.45 -18.64 3.53
C ILE A 61 12.32 -17.78 2.61
N TRP A 62 13.34 -18.41 2.03
CA TRP A 62 14.32 -17.81 1.15
C TRP A 62 14.15 -18.35 -0.27
N LEU A 63 13.83 -17.48 -1.23
CA LEU A 63 13.47 -17.88 -2.58
C LEU A 63 14.35 -17.21 -3.64
N CYS A 64 14.58 -17.91 -4.75
CA CYS A 64 15.16 -17.32 -5.95
C CYS A 64 14.13 -16.39 -6.64
N THR A 65 14.56 -15.67 -7.68
CA THR A 65 13.66 -14.70 -8.35
C THR A 65 12.51 -15.35 -9.11
N GLU A 66 12.65 -16.61 -9.53
CA GLU A 66 11.60 -17.35 -10.24
C GLU A 66 10.57 -17.88 -9.23
N HIS A 67 11.01 -18.62 -8.21
CA HIS A 67 10.13 -19.13 -7.15
C HIS A 67 9.46 -18.02 -6.34
N ALA A 68 10.11 -16.87 -6.15
CA ALA A 68 9.45 -15.71 -5.54
C ALA A 68 8.22 -15.24 -6.37
N ARG A 69 8.27 -15.34 -7.71
CA ARG A 69 7.11 -15.01 -8.55
C ARG A 69 6.02 -16.06 -8.42
N GLU A 70 6.38 -17.33 -8.38
CA GLU A 70 5.41 -18.42 -8.20
C GLU A 70 4.73 -18.36 -6.82
N HIS A 71 5.51 -18.10 -5.78
CA HIS A 71 5.01 -17.88 -4.43
C HIS A 71 4.02 -16.72 -4.39
N ASN A 72 4.36 -15.58 -5.00
CA ASN A 72 3.45 -14.43 -5.09
C ASN A 72 2.18 -14.74 -5.90
N LYS A 73 2.27 -15.56 -6.96
CA LYS A 73 1.08 -15.99 -7.73
C LYS A 73 0.15 -16.87 -6.90
N LYS A 74 0.71 -17.73 -6.04
CA LYS A 74 -0.04 -18.60 -5.14
C LYS A 74 -0.54 -17.86 -3.88
N TRP A 75 -0.09 -16.62 -3.65
CA TRP A 75 -0.42 -15.87 -2.45
C TRP A 75 -1.88 -15.41 -2.44
N ASN A 76 -2.67 -15.95 -1.51
CA ASN A 76 -4.06 -15.55 -1.31
C ASN A 76 -4.31 -15.16 0.15
N PHE A 77 -4.55 -13.87 0.40
CA PHE A 77 -4.84 -13.35 1.74
C PHE A 77 -6.15 -13.88 2.32
N PHE A 78 -7.16 -14.11 1.47
CA PHE A 78 -8.50 -14.54 1.89
C PHE A 78 -8.62 -16.06 2.03
N ASP A 79 -7.52 -16.80 1.92
CA ASP A 79 -7.54 -18.24 2.04
C ASP A 79 -7.97 -18.68 3.46
N GLY A 80 -9.03 -19.50 3.51
CA GLY A 80 -9.69 -19.93 4.74
C GLY A 80 -10.46 -18.84 5.51
N MET A 81 -10.77 -17.69 4.89
CA MET A 81 -11.79 -16.76 5.41
C MET A 81 -13.18 -17.14 4.88
N SER A 82 -14.23 -16.86 5.66
CA SER A 82 -15.61 -16.93 5.16
C SER A 82 -15.88 -15.82 4.14
N SER A 83 -16.93 -15.98 3.32
CA SER A 83 -17.33 -14.94 2.36
C SER A 83 -17.66 -13.61 3.04
N GLN A 84 -18.31 -13.66 4.21
CA GLN A 84 -18.66 -12.47 4.99
C GLN A 84 -17.42 -11.75 5.53
N GLU A 85 -16.43 -12.48 6.04
CA GLU A 85 -15.17 -11.88 6.51
C GLU A 85 -14.37 -11.27 5.35
N ALA A 86 -14.35 -11.92 4.20
CA ALA A 86 -13.70 -11.39 3.01
C ALA A 86 -14.37 -10.09 2.51
N GLU A 87 -15.70 -10.02 2.54
CA GLU A 87 -16.45 -8.80 2.23
C GLU A 87 -16.19 -7.68 3.24
N ALA A 88 -16.22 -8.00 4.54
CA ALA A 88 -15.92 -7.03 5.59
C ALA A 88 -14.50 -6.44 5.46
N ALA A 89 -13.50 -7.29 5.18
CA ALA A 89 -12.13 -6.86 4.94
C ALA A 89 -11.99 -5.98 3.69
N ARG A 90 -12.73 -6.26 2.60
CA ARG A 90 -12.76 -5.39 1.40
C ARG A 90 -13.35 -4.02 1.71
N LEU A 91 -14.44 -3.98 2.49
CA LEU A 91 -15.06 -2.73 2.92
C LEU A 91 -14.14 -1.93 3.84
N ALA A 92 -13.45 -2.59 4.78
CA ALA A 92 -12.48 -1.94 5.67
C ALA A 92 -11.29 -1.36 4.88
N ALA A 93 -10.77 -2.10 3.91
CA ALA A 93 -9.67 -1.67 3.07
C ALA A 93 -10.00 -0.39 2.26
N GLN A 94 -11.27 -0.16 1.91
CA GLN A 94 -11.71 1.06 1.22
C GLN A 94 -11.40 2.34 2.02
N TYR A 95 -11.42 2.25 3.35
CA TYR A 95 -11.11 3.35 4.26
C TYR A 95 -9.72 3.22 4.90
N GLY A 96 -8.88 2.32 4.38
CA GLY A 96 -7.54 2.04 4.88
C GLY A 96 -7.51 1.38 6.25
N ASP A 97 -8.45 0.48 6.53
CA ASP A 97 -8.61 -0.26 7.80
C ASP A 97 -8.81 0.65 9.02
N ARG A 98 -9.25 1.88 8.79
CA ARG A 98 -9.55 2.84 9.86
C ARG A 98 -10.94 2.56 10.42
N PRO A 99 -11.10 2.46 11.76
CA PRO A 99 -12.42 2.31 12.35
C PRO A 99 -13.28 3.52 11.98
N THR A 100 -14.45 3.29 11.42
CA THR A 100 -15.43 4.35 11.12
C THR A 100 -16.49 4.39 12.21
N TRP A 101 -16.81 5.60 12.68
CA TRP A 101 -17.90 5.83 13.60
C TRP A 101 -19.12 6.32 12.84
N GLN A 102 -20.30 5.83 13.19
CA GLN A 102 -21.52 6.35 12.60
C GLN A 102 -21.77 7.78 13.09
N MET A 103 -21.62 8.74 12.19
CA MET A 103 -21.94 10.14 12.45
C MET A 103 -23.47 10.29 12.56
N GLY A 104 -23.98 10.89 13.65
CA GLY A 104 -25.39 11.26 13.78
C GLY A 104 -26.27 10.38 14.68
N LYS A 105 -25.72 9.36 15.38
CA LYS A 105 -26.49 8.55 16.36
C LYS A 105 -26.81 9.26 17.69
N ASN A 106 -26.46 10.52 17.80
CA ASN A 106 -26.78 11.41 18.89
C ASN A 106 -28.00 12.26 18.49
N GLU A 107 -29.14 11.59 18.30
CA GLU A 107 -30.43 12.20 17.95
C GLU A 107 -30.84 13.30 18.93
N ARG A 108 -30.46 13.14 20.21
CA ARG A 108 -30.61 14.15 21.25
C ARG A 108 -29.73 15.39 21.04
N ALA A 109 -28.49 15.21 20.57
CA ALA A 109 -27.58 16.31 20.30
C ALA A 109 -27.94 17.03 19.00
N SER A 110 -28.39 16.29 17.98
CA SER A 110 -28.86 16.86 16.72
C SER A 110 -30.21 17.59 16.89
N ALA A 111 -31.12 17.07 17.71
CA ALA A 111 -32.35 17.77 18.10
C ALA A 111 -32.03 19.08 18.87
N LYS A 112 -31.09 19.03 19.83
CA LYS A 112 -30.65 20.23 20.59
C LYS A 112 -29.96 21.27 19.70
N ALA A 113 -29.24 20.85 18.66
CA ALA A 113 -28.65 21.73 17.67
C ALA A 113 -29.71 22.37 16.77
N ARG A 114 -30.77 21.63 16.37
CA ARG A 114 -31.89 22.18 15.59
C ARG A 114 -32.78 23.15 16.37
N THR A 115 -32.83 23.04 17.69
CA THR A 115 -33.57 23.99 18.55
C THR A 115 -32.79 25.29 18.81
N ARG A 116 -31.47 25.31 18.57
CA ARG A 116 -30.67 26.54 18.60
C ARG A 116 -30.74 27.22 17.24
N GLY A 117 -31.22 28.46 17.21
CA GLY A 117 -31.22 29.27 15.98
C GLY A 117 -29.78 29.60 15.52
N PRO A 118 -29.60 30.00 14.24
CA PRO A 118 -28.28 30.32 13.68
C PRO A 118 -27.52 31.44 14.42
N ALA A 119 -28.22 32.22 15.26
CA ALA A 119 -27.65 33.29 16.09
C ALA A 119 -26.96 32.81 17.39
N GLU A 120 -27.02 31.52 17.75
CA GLU A 120 -26.39 30.96 18.97
C GLU A 120 -25.23 30.00 18.67
N MET A 121 -24.49 30.22 17.58
CA MET A 121 -23.29 29.43 17.25
C MET A 121 -22.04 30.04 17.88
N SER A 122 -21.93 29.98 19.21
CA SER A 122 -20.69 30.31 19.91
C SER A 122 -19.82 29.05 20.02
N ASP A 123 -18.64 29.08 19.39
CA ASP A 123 -17.61 28.07 19.60
C ASP A 123 -16.63 28.49 20.70
N ALA A 124 -15.97 27.51 21.31
CA ALA A 124 -15.03 27.74 22.41
C ALA A 124 -13.83 28.63 22.03
N HIS A 125 -13.57 28.78 20.74
CA HIS A 125 -12.47 29.59 20.20
C HIS A 125 -12.92 30.96 19.68
N GLY A 126 -14.22 31.29 19.74
CA GLY A 126 -14.76 32.60 19.34
C GLY A 126 -14.64 32.90 17.84
N ILE A 127 -14.41 31.89 17.01
CA ILE A 127 -14.25 32.05 15.55
C ILE A 127 -15.62 32.32 14.91
N PHE A 128 -16.70 31.84 15.51
CA PHE A 128 -18.05 31.94 14.95
C PHE A 128 -18.97 32.90 15.72
N SER A 129 -18.45 33.67 16.69
CA SER A 129 -19.27 34.61 17.49
C SER A 129 -19.66 35.91 16.78
N ASP A 130 -18.91 36.33 15.77
CA ASP A 130 -19.07 37.64 15.10
C ASP A 130 -19.92 37.59 13.81
N ALA A 131 -20.69 36.52 13.62
CA ALA A 131 -21.66 36.43 12.52
C ALA A 131 -23.05 36.94 12.95
N VAL A 132 -23.14 38.20 13.38
CA VAL A 132 -24.39 38.98 13.55
C VAL A 132 -24.21 40.37 12.96
#